data_AF-A0A840CTS8-F1
#
_entry.id   AF-A0A840CTS8-F1
#
_cell.length_a   1.000
_cell.length_b   1.000
_cell.length_c   1.000
_cell.angle_alpha   90.00
_cell.angle_beta   90.00
_cell.angle_gamma   90.00
#
_symmetry.space_group_name_H-M   'P 1'
#
loop_
_entity.id
_entity.type
_entity.pdbx_description
1 polymer ?
#
loop_
_entity_poly.entity_id
_entity_poly.type
_entity_poly.pdbx_seq_one_letter_code
_entity_poly.pdbx_strand_id
1 'polypeptide(L)'
;MMSHSPITTNAKKYDKLLFLFVLAALSLFMVCWYAPVSEYGGHDYFFNLQRFRTLMGALQSGNYPIYLDYQVMEGYGYFTKAFYPDLMLLPFAALAILTSIPFAYDVMIFTYTFLCGLFMYQAEIKRWHI
;
A
#
# COMPACT_ATOMS: atom_id res chain seq x y z
N MET A 1 -43.62 -18.83 -16.60
CA MET A 1 -42.48 -19.59 -16.03
C MET A 1 -41.22 -19.02 -16.67
N MET A 2 -40.55 -18.06 -16.02
CA MET A 2 -39.32 -17.47 -16.57
C MET A 2 -38.20 -18.50 -16.42
N SER A 3 -37.74 -19.02 -17.56
CA SER A 3 -36.57 -19.88 -17.66
C SER A 3 -35.34 -19.07 -17.27
N HIS A 4 -34.82 -19.26 -16.05
CA HIS A 4 -33.48 -18.81 -15.70
C HIS A 4 -32.48 -19.58 -16.56
N SER A 5 -32.02 -18.95 -17.63
CA SER A 5 -30.90 -19.44 -18.43
C SER A 5 -29.68 -19.61 -17.52
N PRO A 6 -29.00 -20.77 -17.54
CA PRO A 6 -27.85 -21.01 -16.67
C PRO A 6 -26.75 -20.01 -16.98
N ILE A 7 -26.38 -19.19 -15.99
CA ILE A 7 -25.24 -18.28 -16.11
C ILE A 7 -24.01 -19.13 -16.40
N THR A 8 -23.45 -18.99 -17.59
CA THR A 8 -22.28 -19.75 -18.01
C THR A 8 -21.07 -19.36 -17.17
N THR A 9 -20.17 -20.30 -16.90
CA THR A 9 -18.92 -20.08 -16.15
C THR A 9 -18.06 -18.96 -16.74
N ASN A 10 -18.17 -18.72 -18.05
CA ASN A 10 -17.50 -17.62 -18.74
C ASN A 10 -18.02 -16.25 -18.31
N ALA A 11 -19.33 -16.06 -18.14
CA ALA A 11 -19.89 -14.78 -17.67
C ALA A 11 -19.33 -14.39 -16.30
N LYS A 12 -19.30 -15.32 -15.35
CA LYS A 12 -18.72 -15.10 -14.01
C LYS A 12 -17.22 -14.76 -14.03
N LYS A 13 -16.47 -15.30 -15.00
CA LYS A 13 -15.05 -14.97 -15.20
C LYS A 13 -14.89 -13.52 -15.67
N TYR A 14 -15.71 -13.08 -16.63
CA TYR A 14 -15.68 -11.71 -17.13
C TYR A 14 -16.07 -10.70 -16.05
N ASP A 15 -17.06 -11.00 -15.21
CA ASP A 15 -17.46 -10.14 -14.09
C ASP A 15 -16.31 -9.94 -13.08
N LYS A 16 -15.62 -11.03 -12.73
CA LYS A 16 -14.44 -10.95 -11.84
C LYS A 16 -13.31 -10.15 -12.47
N LEU A 17 -13.04 -10.35 -13.76
CA LEU A 17 -12.00 -9.59 -14.47
C LEU A 17 -12.36 -8.11 -14.55
N LEU A 18 -13.62 -7.79 -14.84
CA LEU A 18 -14.12 -6.41 -14.85
C LEU A 18 -13.95 -5.76 -13.49
N PHE A 19 -14.33 -6.46 -12.41
CA PHE A 19 -14.12 -5.98 -11.04
C PHE A 19 -12.65 -5.68 -10.76
N LEU A 20 -11.74 -6.61 -11.07
CA LEU A 20 -10.30 -6.42 -10.84
C LEU A 20 -9.74 -5.25 -11.67
N PHE A 21 -10.20 -5.10 -12.91
CA PHE A 21 -9.82 -3.99 -13.77
C PHE A 21 -10.28 -2.64 -13.19
N VAL A 22 -11.55 -2.53 -12.80
CA VAL A 22 -12.08 -1.30 -12.19
C VAL A 22 -11.37 -0.98 -10.89
N LEU A 23 -11.11 -1.98 -10.04
CA LEU A 23 -10.37 -1.82 -8.80
C LEU A 23 -8.94 -1.30 -9.04
N ALA A 24 -8.23 -1.87 -10.02
CA ALA A 24 -6.90 -1.40 -10.42
C ALA A 24 -6.93 0.03 -10.96
N ALA A 25 -7.90 0.34 -11.84
CA ALA A 25 -8.05 1.67 -12.43
C ALA A 25 -8.33 2.75 -11.37
N LEU A 26 -9.23 2.47 -10.42
CA LEU A 26 -9.54 3.39 -9.32
C LEU A 26 -8.36 3.54 -8.34
N SER A 27 -7.66 2.46 -8.03
CA SER A 27 -6.46 2.51 -7.18
C SER A 27 -5.36 3.35 -7.84
N LEU A 28 -5.17 3.19 -9.15
CA LEU A 28 -4.20 3.99 -9.91
C LEU A 28 -4.61 5.45 -9.99
N PHE A 29 -5.89 5.73 -10.24
CA PHE A 29 -6.45 7.08 -10.25
C PHE A 29 -6.18 7.80 -8.93
N MET A 30 -6.37 7.13 -7.79
CA MET A 30 -6.10 7.70 -6.47
C MET A 30 -4.65 8.16 -6.34
N VAL A 31 -3.68 7.34 -6.76
CA VAL A 31 -2.26 7.68 -6.70
C VAL A 31 -1.90 8.81 -7.67
N CYS A 32 -2.32 8.72 -8.92
CA CYS A 32 -2.05 9.75 -9.93
C CYS A 32 -2.69 11.10 -9.60
N TRP A 33 -3.84 11.10 -8.92
CA TRP A 33 -4.51 12.32 -8.46
C TRP A 33 -3.88 12.88 -7.17
N TYR A 34 -3.36 12.01 -6.30
CA TYR A 34 -2.73 12.43 -5.05
C TYR A 34 -1.35 13.08 -5.27
N ALA A 35 -0.56 12.60 -6.23
CA ALA A 35 0.78 13.14 -6.48
C ALA A 35 0.81 14.68 -6.69
N PRO A 36 -0.09 15.30 -7.50
CA PRO A 36 -0.23 16.75 -7.63
C PRO A 36 -0.56 17.53 -6.35
N VAL A 37 -1.14 16.89 -5.33
CA VAL A 37 -1.57 17.53 -4.07
C VAL A 37 -0.75 17.10 -2.86
N SER A 38 0.32 16.32 -3.07
CA SER A 38 1.15 15.75 -2.00
C SER A 38 1.80 16.80 -1.08
N GLU A 39 2.01 18.03 -1.54
CA GLU A 39 2.47 19.16 -0.72
C GLU A 39 1.48 19.51 0.41
N TYR A 40 0.21 19.13 0.27
CA TYR A 40 -0.84 19.29 1.27
C TYR A 40 -1.10 18.01 2.09
N GLY A 41 -0.22 17.01 2.00
CA GLY A 41 -0.39 15.70 2.65
C GLY A 41 -0.37 15.71 4.18
N GLY A 42 -0.04 16.84 4.80
CA GLY A 42 -0.02 17.02 6.25
C GLY A 42 1.11 16.26 6.94
N HIS A 43 1.12 16.28 8.28
CA HIS A 43 2.20 15.70 9.09
C HIS A 43 2.37 14.19 8.87
N ASP A 44 1.28 13.45 8.67
CA ASP A 44 1.32 11.99 8.51
C ASP A 44 2.03 11.56 7.22
N TYR A 45 1.85 12.33 6.13
CA TYR A 45 2.56 12.10 4.88
C TYR A 45 4.06 12.23 5.10
N PHE A 46 4.51 13.36 5.65
CA PHE A 46 5.94 13.60 5.91
C PHE A 46 6.53 12.61 6.91
N PHE A 47 5.76 12.21 7.92
CA PHE A 47 6.17 11.18 8.88
C PHE A 47 6.43 9.84 8.17
N ASN A 48 5.58 9.42 7.23
CA ASN A 48 5.85 8.19 6.48
C ASN A 48 7.06 8.33 5.55
N LEU A 49 7.24 9.47 4.87
CA LEU A 49 8.46 9.70 4.08
C LEU A 49 9.72 9.63 4.96
N GLN A 50 9.65 10.15 6.19
CA GLN A 50 10.74 10.07 7.16
C GLN A 50 11.02 8.61 7.54
N ARG A 51 9.99 7.80 7.80
CA ARG A 51 10.15 6.37 8.06
C ARG A 51 10.86 5.65 6.92
N PHE A 52 10.55 5.98 5.67
CA PHE A 52 11.29 5.48 4.51
C PHE A 52 12.77 5.88 4.59
N ARG A 53 13.09 7.15 4.81
CA ARG A 53 14.49 7.63 4.92
C ARG A 53 15.27 6.88 6.00
N THR A 54 14.69 6.77 7.20
CA THR A 54 15.34 6.13 8.35
C THR A 54 15.55 4.62 8.09
N LEU A 55 14.53 3.92 7.58
CA LEU A 55 14.63 2.49 7.25
C LEU A 55 15.62 2.23 6.11
N MET A 56 15.61 3.04 5.05
CA MET A 56 16.58 2.94 3.95
C MET A 56 18.02 3.11 4.46
N GLY A 57 18.26 4.11 5.31
CA GLY A 57 19.57 4.33 5.93
C GLY A 57 20.01 3.13 6.77
N ALA A 58 19.11 2.55 7.56
CA ALA A 58 19.40 1.36 8.35
C ALA A 58 19.70 0.11 7.49
N LEU A 59 18.99 -0.08 6.38
CA LEU A 59 19.23 -1.16 5.43
C LEU A 59 20.58 -1.01 4.73
N GLN A 60 20.88 0.19 4.21
CA GLN A 60 22.12 0.47 3.48
C GLN A 60 23.36 0.42 4.37
N SER A 61 23.23 0.78 5.64
CA SER A 61 24.32 0.73 6.62
C SER A 61 24.47 -0.63 7.33
N GLY A 62 23.59 -1.60 7.05
CA GLY A 62 23.61 -2.92 7.69
C GLY A 62 23.16 -2.93 9.16
N ASN A 63 22.56 -1.85 9.65
CA ASN A 63 22.08 -1.73 11.03
C ASN A 63 20.66 -2.29 11.23
N TYR A 64 19.91 -2.57 10.16
CA TYR A 64 18.63 -3.26 10.26
C TYR A 64 18.81 -4.67 10.86
N PRO A 65 17.97 -5.13 11.81
CA PRO A 65 16.70 -4.53 12.24
C PRO A 65 16.79 -3.58 13.45
N ILE A 66 17.97 -3.27 13.99
CA ILE A 66 18.14 -2.52 15.25
C ILE A 66 18.64 -1.11 14.97
N TYR A 67 17.73 -0.13 14.92
CA TYR A 67 18.05 1.28 14.70
C TYR A 67 16.98 2.19 15.35
N LEU A 68 17.33 3.47 15.55
CA LEU A 68 16.45 4.52 16.05
C LEU A 68 16.29 5.64 15.02
N ASP A 69 15.17 6.35 15.07
CA ASP A 69 14.94 7.52 14.24
C ASP A 69 15.44 8.79 14.95
N TYR A 70 16.62 9.26 14.58
CA TYR A 70 17.20 10.49 15.12
C TYR A 70 16.77 11.76 14.38
N GLN A 71 16.01 11.64 13.28
CA GLN A 71 15.51 12.82 12.56
C GLN A 71 14.23 13.37 13.20
N VAL A 72 13.65 12.64 14.15
CA VAL A 72 12.49 13.04 14.94
C VAL A 72 12.95 13.45 16.35
N MET A 73 12.26 14.41 16.97
CA MET A 73 12.56 14.94 18.31
C MET A 73 13.97 15.55 18.44
N GLU A 74 14.34 16.49 17.58
CA GLU A 74 15.58 17.29 17.72
C GLU A 74 16.88 16.47 17.92
N GLY A 75 16.94 15.24 17.42
CA GLY A 75 18.13 14.39 17.56
C GLY A 75 18.19 13.53 18.83
N TYR A 76 17.19 13.59 19.72
CA TYR A 76 17.14 12.72 20.91
C TYR A 76 16.89 11.24 20.56
N GLY A 77 16.39 10.97 19.35
CA GLY A 77 16.03 9.63 18.91
C GLY A 77 14.60 9.28 19.33
N TYR A 78 13.84 8.73 18.39
CA TYR A 78 12.47 8.28 18.61
C TYR A 78 12.34 6.79 18.28
N PHE A 79 11.74 6.01 19.18
CA PHE A 79 11.55 4.57 19.00
C PHE A 79 10.30 4.28 18.15
N THR A 80 10.29 4.78 16.91
CA THR A 80 9.16 4.70 15.97
C THR A 80 8.61 3.28 15.79
N LYS A 81 9.50 2.29 15.76
CA LYS A 81 9.19 0.89 15.45
C LYS A 81 8.31 0.21 16.49
N ALA A 82 8.27 0.70 17.73
CA ALA A 82 7.39 0.17 18.76
C ALA A 82 5.90 0.41 18.42
N PHE A 83 5.61 1.50 17.71
CA PHE A 83 4.26 1.90 17.32
C PHE A 83 3.97 1.61 15.85
N TYR A 84 4.99 1.67 14.99
CA TYR A 84 4.86 1.50 13.54
C TYR A 84 5.89 0.49 13.02
N PRO A 85 5.61 -0.82 13.10
CA PRO A 85 6.52 -1.87 12.65
C PRO A 85 6.91 -1.74 11.18
N ASP A 86 8.14 -2.11 10.85
CA ASP A 86 8.67 -1.99 9.49
C ASP A 86 8.13 -3.06 8.54
N LEU A 87 7.53 -4.14 9.03
CA LEU A 87 7.23 -5.34 8.22
C LEU A 87 6.50 -5.01 6.91
N MET A 88 5.48 -4.16 6.99
CA MET A 88 4.71 -3.75 5.81
C MET A 88 5.47 -2.74 4.94
N LEU A 89 6.35 -1.93 5.54
CA LEU A 89 7.13 -0.90 4.86
C LEU A 89 8.37 -1.46 4.15
N LEU A 90 8.92 -2.56 4.65
CA LEU A 90 10.18 -3.17 4.24
C LEU A 90 10.30 -3.44 2.72
N PRO A 91 9.33 -4.09 2.04
CA PRO A 91 9.43 -4.32 0.59
C PRO A 91 9.47 -3.00 -0.19
N PHE A 92 8.75 -1.98 0.26
CA PHE A 92 8.73 -0.67 -0.39
C PHE A 92 9.98 0.15 -0.09
N ALA A 93 10.55 0.03 1.12
CA ALA A 93 11.83 0.66 1.42
C ALA A 93 12.96 0.07 0.56
N ALA A 94 12.96 -1.24 0.33
CA ALA A 94 13.86 -1.87 -0.63
C ALA A 94 13.64 -1.35 -2.06
N LEU A 95 12.38 -1.19 -2.48
CA LEU A 95 12.06 -0.56 -3.77
C LEU A 95 12.57 0.89 -3.84
N ALA A 96 12.43 1.67 -2.76
CA ALA A 96 12.87 3.06 -2.69
C ALA A 96 14.40 3.20 -2.82
N ILE A 97 15.17 2.24 -2.32
CA ILE A 97 16.63 2.18 -2.51
C ILE A 97 16.99 2.05 -4.00
N LEU A 98 16.18 1.32 -4.78
CA LEU A 98 16.40 1.12 -6.22
C LEU A 98 15.81 2.24 -7.09
N THR A 99 14.92 3.06 -6.54
CA THR A 99 14.12 4.05 -7.28
C THR A 99 14.14 5.40 -6.57
N SER A 100 13.05 5.79 -5.90
CA SER A 100 12.96 6.99 -5.07
C SER A 100 11.89 6.80 -4.00
N ILE A 101 11.97 7.58 -2.92
CA ILE A 101 10.99 7.54 -1.83
C ILE A 101 9.57 7.88 -2.32
N PRO A 102 9.33 8.97 -3.08
CA PRO A 102 7.98 9.28 -3.55
C PRO A 102 7.39 8.18 -4.41
N PHE A 103 8.17 7.63 -5.35
CA PHE A 103 7.71 6.54 -6.21
C PHE A 103 7.35 5.28 -5.39
N ALA A 104 8.21 4.87 -4.46
CA ALA A 104 7.94 3.72 -3.62
C ALA A 104 6.74 3.92 -2.68
N TYR A 105 6.54 5.15 -2.19
CA TYR A 105 5.38 5.53 -1.40
C TYR A 105 4.09 5.42 -2.23
N ASP A 106 4.09 5.93 -3.46
CA ASP A 106 2.96 5.81 -4.40
C ASP A 106 2.63 4.35 -4.71
N VAL A 107 3.64 3.52 -4.97
CA VAL A 107 3.47 2.08 -5.17
C VAL A 107 2.90 1.39 -3.93
N MET A 108 3.32 1.81 -2.73
CA MET A 108 2.78 1.32 -1.46
C MET A 108 1.29 1.66 -1.31
N ILE A 109 0.90 2.92 -1.54
CA ILE A 109 -0.49 3.36 -1.44
C ILE A 109 -1.38 2.63 -2.46
N PHE A 110 -0.91 2.49 -3.71
CA PHE A 110 -1.60 1.67 -4.72
C PHE A 110 -1.79 0.24 -4.22
N THR A 111 -0.73 -0.40 -3.74
CA THR A 111 -0.73 -1.79 -3.32
C THR A 111 -1.70 -2.02 -2.16
N TYR A 112 -1.66 -1.18 -1.13
CA TYR A 112 -2.57 -1.30 0.01
C TYR A 112 -4.03 -1.08 -0.38
N THR A 113 -4.30 -0.09 -1.24
CA THR A 113 -5.66 0.18 -1.72
C THR A 113 -6.21 -1.00 -2.52
N PHE A 114 -5.41 -1.52 -3.45
CA PHE A 114 -5.80 -2.66 -4.28
C PHE A 114 -5.99 -3.93 -3.45
N LEU A 115 -5.06 -4.25 -2.54
CA LEU A 115 -5.15 -5.44 -1.69
C LEU A 115 -6.34 -5.37 -0.73
N CYS A 116 -6.63 -4.19 -0.16
CA CYS A 116 -7.81 -3.98 0.66
C CYS A 116 -9.09 -4.34 -0.12
N GLY A 117 -9.27 -3.77 -1.32
CA GLY A 117 -10.43 -4.08 -2.17
C GLY A 117 -10.50 -5.56 -2.56
N LEU A 118 -9.35 -6.17 -2.88
CA LEU A 118 -9.26 -7.59 -3.22
C LEU A 118 -9.66 -8.49 -2.05
N PHE A 119 -9.16 -8.23 -0.84
CA PHE A 119 -9.48 -9.02 0.35
C PHE A 119 -10.94 -8.87 0.74
N MET A 120 -11.51 -7.67 0.65
CA MET A 120 -12.95 -7.46 0.88
C MET A 120 -13.81 -8.25 -0.11
N TYR A 121 -13.47 -8.23 -1.40
CA TYR A 121 -14.16 -9.02 -2.42
C TYR A 121 -14.08 -10.53 -2.13
N GLN A 122 -12.92 -11.02 -1.72
CA GLN A 122 -12.74 -12.43 -1.35
C GLN A 122 -13.53 -12.81 -0.09
N ALA A 123 -13.55 -11.95 0.93
CA ALA A 123 -14.30 -12.16 2.15
C ALA A 123 -15.81 -12.25 1.86
N GLU A 124 -16.32 -11.36 1.01
CA GLU A 124 -17.72 -11.36 0.61
C GLU A 124 -18.09 -12.63 -0.19
N ILE A 125 -17.28 -13.03 -1.19
CA ILE A 125 -17.54 -14.27 -1.93
C ILE A 125 -17.56 -15.48 -1.00
N LYS A 126 -16.62 -15.58 -0.06
CA LYS A 126 -16.59 -16.68 0.91
C LYS A 126 -17.85 -16.71 1.77
N ARG A 127 -18.40 -15.54 2.14
CA ARG A 127 -19.64 -15.44 2.91
C ARG A 127 -20.85 -16.02 2.18
N TRP A 128 -20.95 -15.86 0.86
CA TRP A 128 -22.08 -16.39 0.07
C TRP A 128 -21.97 -17.88 -0.27
N HIS A 129 -20.87 -18.53 0.10
CA HIS A 129 -20.61 -19.95 -0.14
C HIS A 129 -20.52 -20.80 1.15
N ILE A 130 -20.93 -20.24 2.29
CA ILE A 130 -21.19 -20.93 3.56
C ILE A 130 -22.71 -20.91 3.79
#